data_AF-A0A920CUN8-F1
#
_entry.id   AF-A0A920CUN8-F1
#
_cell.length_a   1.000
_cell.length_b   1.000
_cell.length_c   1.000
_cell.angle_alpha   90.00
_cell.angle_beta   90.00
_cell.angle_gamma   90.00
#
_symmetry.space_group_name_H-M   'P 1'
#
loop_
_entity.id
_entity.type
_entity.pdbx_description
1 polymer ?
#
loop_
_entity_poly.entity_id
_entity_poly.type
_entity_poly.pdbx_seq_one_letter_code
_entity_poly.pdbx_strand_id
1 'polypeptide(L)'
;MKFLSRLESNYIRYSDLMSSSGTDPMLRPLITEKFNALRFIAFFMVNEFTSRLSGQYQLCVKSYISNKRNLKAAAAQLNISEEQLRSALSEVDNKMRVFVGERTIDNINRAKTIRGIQSALSHFHNNWQGFSAQSS
;
A
#
# COMPACT_ATOMS: atom_id res chain seq x y z
N MET A 1 8.08 -4.06 6.09
CA MET A 1 6.84 -3.37 5.67
C MET A 1 7.03 -1.85 5.61
N LYS A 2 8.16 -1.36 5.10
CA LYS A 2 8.44 0.08 4.98
C LYS A 2 7.64 0.70 3.83
N PHE A 3 7.51 -0.01 2.72
CA PHE A 3 6.74 0.45 1.56
C PHE A 3 5.26 0.61 1.89
N LEU A 4 4.64 -0.38 2.52
CA LEU A 4 3.23 -0.27 2.94
C LEU A 4 3.01 0.89 3.92
N SER A 5 3.86 1.03 4.95
CA SER A 5 3.77 2.16 5.88
C SER A 5 3.89 3.51 5.18
N ARG A 6 4.76 3.61 4.16
CA ARG A 6 4.89 4.83 3.35
C ARG A 6 3.61 5.14 2.56
N LEU A 7 2.97 4.15 1.93
CA LEU A 7 1.67 4.34 1.26
C LEU A 7 0.64 4.92 2.24
N GLU A 8 0.56 4.32 3.42
CA GLU A 8 -0.44 4.69 4.42
C GLU A 8 -0.23 6.08 4.99
N SER A 9 1.02 6.42 5.35
CA SER A 9 1.34 7.77 5.80
C SER A 9 0.97 8.84 4.76
N ASN A 10 1.09 8.55 3.46
CA ASN A 10 0.75 9.51 2.42
C ASN A 10 -0.77 9.69 2.27
N TYR A 11 -1.58 8.63 2.26
CA TYR A 11 -3.03 8.84 2.19
C TYR A 11 -3.57 9.44 3.50
N ILE A 12 -3.02 9.11 4.68
CA ILE A 12 -3.41 9.76 5.94
C ILE A 12 -3.15 11.27 5.86
N ARG A 13 -1.95 11.67 5.38
CA ARG A 13 -1.63 13.09 5.16
C ARG A 13 -2.65 13.79 4.26
N TYR A 14 -3.09 13.15 3.17
CA TYR A 14 -4.11 13.76 2.30
C TYR A 14 -5.49 13.79 2.95
N SER A 15 -5.83 12.80 3.78
CA SER A 15 -7.04 12.81 4.62
C SER A 15 -7.07 14.01 5.57
N ASP A 16 -5.93 14.30 6.21
CA ASP A 16 -5.78 15.44 7.12
C ASP A 16 -5.90 16.77 6.35
N LEU A 17 -5.29 16.86 5.17
CA LEU A 17 -5.41 18.04 4.29
C LEU A 17 -6.85 18.28 3.83
N MET A 18 -7.63 17.23 3.51
CA MET A 18 -9.05 17.40 3.16
C MET A 18 -9.88 17.90 4.35
N SER A 19 -9.52 17.49 5.56
CA SER A 19 -10.21 17.88 6.79
C SER A 19 -9.82 19.27 7.29
N SER A 20 -8.73 19.84 6.77
CA SER A 20 -8.22 21.15 7.17
C SER A 20 -9.05 22.29 6.59
N SER A 21 -9.47 23.22 7.46
CA SER A 21 -10.22 24.43 7.10
C SER A 21 -9.42 25.41 6.23
N GLY A 22 -8.08 25.35 6.28
CA GLY A 22 -7.19 26.22 5.50
C GLY A 22 -6.88 25.72 4.09
N THR A 23 -7.41 24.57 3.67
CA THR A 23 -7.14 24.02 2.34
C THR A 23 -7.95 24.75 1.27
N ASP A 24 -7.23 25.32 0.30
CA ASP A 24 -7.80 25.95 -0.90
C ASP A 24 -8.86 25.04 -1.55
N PRO A 25 -10.12 25.49 -1.65
CA PRO A 25 -11.19 24.74 -2.31
C PRO A 25 -10.84 24.27 -3.72
N MET A 26 -10.04 25.03 -4.47
CA MET A 26 -9.61 24.67 -5.83
C MET A 26 -8.64 23.49 -5.85
N LEU A 27 -7.89 23.25 -4.76
CA LEU A 27 -6.97 22.12 -4.63
C LEU A 27 -7.66 20.86 -4.10
N ARG A 28 -8.85 20.97 -3.51
CA ARG A 28 -9.57 19.84 -2.91
C ARG A 28 -9.75 18.66 -3.88
N PRO A 29 -10.20 18.85 -5.14
CA PRO A 29 -10.35 17.72 -6.07
C PRO A 29 -9.04 16.97 -6.30
N LEU A 30 -7.92 17.69 -6.44
CA LEU A 30 -6.61 17.09 -6.62
C LEU A 30 -6.14 16.33 -5.37
N ILE A 31 -6.37 16.89 -4.19
CA ILE A 31 -6.05 16.25 -2.91
C ILE A 31 -6.87 14.98 -2.72
N THR A 32 -8.18 15.04 -2.99
CA THR A 32 -9.09 13.89 -2.93
C THR A 32 -8.64 12.78 -3.88
N GLU A 33 -8.23 13.13 -5.09
CA GLU A 33 -7.75 12.14 -6.05
C GLU A 33 -6.43 11.48 -5.60
N LYS A 34 -5.51 12.24 -5.00
CA LYS A 34 -4.28 11.68 -4.42
C LYS A 34 -4.59 10.73 -3.26
N PHE A 35 -5.52 11.11 -2.39
CA PHE A 35 -6.02 10.27 -1.30
C PHE A 35 -6.59 8.95 -1.85
N ASN A 36 -7.52 9.03 -2.80
CA ASN A 36 -8.19 7.87 -3.38
C ASN A 36 -7.20 6.92 -4.05
N ALA A 37 -6.27 7.46 -4.86
CA ALA A 37 -5.24 6.67 -5.54
C ALA A 37 -4.37 5.87 -4.54
N LEU A 38 -3.85 6.53 -3.52
CA LEU A 38 -2.97 5.90 -2.53
C LEU A 38 -3.72 4.92 -1.62
N ARG A 39 -4.96 5.28 -1.21
CA ARG A 39 -5.82 4.40 -0.42
C ARG A 39 -6.20 3.15 -1.21
N PHE A 40 -6.51 3.28 -2.49
CA PHE A 40 -6.81 2.14 -3.36
C PHE A 40 -5.63 1.17 -3.45
N ILE A 41 -4.43 1.68 -3.72
CA ILE A 41 -3.21 0.86 -3.74
C ILE A 41 -3.03 0.14 -2.40
N ALA A 42 -3.10 0.85 -1.28
CA ALA A 42 -2.89 0.26 0.05
C ALA A 42 -3.94 -0.83 0.36
N PHE A 43 -5.21 -0.57 0.05
CA PHE A 43 -6.30 -1.52 0.23
C PHE A 43 -6.09 -2.78 -0.60
N PHE A 44 -5.75 -2.62 -1.89
CA PHE A 44 -5.47 -3.75 -2.78
C PHE A 44 -4.26 -4.58 -2.29
N MET A 45 -3.18 -3.92 -1.86
CA MET A 45 -1.97 -4.60 -1.34
C MET A 45 -2.27 -5.46 -0.10
N VAL A 46 -3.04 -4.93 0.86
CA VAL A 46 -3.35 -5.62 2.11
C VAL A 46 -4.34 -6.75 1.91
N ASN A 47 -5.35 -6.57 1.07
CA ASN A 47 -6.42 -7.55 0.92
C ASN A 47 -6.13 -8.54 -0.20
N GLU A 48 -6.16 -8.07 -1.44
CA GLU A 48 -6.13 -8.93 -2.62
C GLU A 48 -4.71 -9.46 -2.89
N PHE A 49 -3.70 -8.60 -2.88
CA PHE A 49 -2.33 -9.03 -3.16
C PHE A 49 -1.84 -10.02 -2.10
N THR A 50 -2.05 -9.72 -0.82
CA THR A 50 -1.69 -10.61 0.28
C THR A 50 -2.44 -11.94 0.22
N SER A 51 -3.69 -11.95 -0.26
CA SER A 51 -4.47 -13.19 -0.37
C SER A 51 -3.85 -14.23 -1.29
N ARG A 52 -3.04 -13.80 -2.27
CA ARG A 52 -2.40 -14.67 -3.28
C ARG A 52 -0.93 -14.95 -3.04
N LEU A 53 -0.36 -14.44 -1.94
CA LEU A 53 0.96 -14.86 -1.52
C LEU A 53 0.95 -16.33 -1.12
N SER A 54 2.11 -16.99 -1.17
CA SER A 54 2.23 -18.35 -0.64
C SER A 54 1.81 -18.38 0.85
N GLY A 55 1.32 -19.53 1.31
CA GLY A 55 0.68 -19.66 2.63
C GLY A 55 1.51 -19.07 3.78
N GLN A 56 2.83 -19.29 3.79
CA GLN A 56 3.72 -18.75 4.83
C GLN A 56 3.78 -17.21 4.81
N TYR A 57 3.97 -16.58 3.63
CA TYR A 57 3.99 -15.12 3.54
C TYR A 57 2.64 -14.50 3.89
N GLN A 58 1.55 -15.12 3.44
CA GLN A 58 0.20 -14.68 3.78
C GLN A 58 -0.03 -14.71 5.30
N LEU A 59 0.36 -15.78 5.98
CA LEU A 59 0.25 -15.91 7.44
C LEU A 59 1.10 -14.87 8.18
N CYS A 60 2.35 -14.66 7.74
CA CYS A 60 3.22 -13.61 8.28
C CYS A 60 2.59 -12.23 8.22
N VAL A 61 2.02 -11.84 7.07
CA VAL A 61 1.37 -10.54 6.90
C VAL A 61 0.10 -10.45 7.74
N LYS A 62 -0.77 -11.46 7.70
CA LYS A 62 -2.03 -11.49 8.48
C LYS A 62 -1.77 -11.36 9.97
N SER A 63 -0.84 -12.17 10.51
CA SER A 63 -0.49 -12.12 11.93
C SER A 63 0.15 -10.78 12.31
N TYR A 64 1.03 -10.24 11.46
CA TYR A 64 1.61 -8.92 11.71
C TYR A 64 0.56 -7.81 11.78
N ILE A 65 -0.42 -7.82 10.88
CA ILE A 65 -1.52 -6.85 10.87
C ILE A 65 -2.45 -7.04 12.07
N SER A 66 -2.86 -8.28 12.38
CA SER A 66 -3.77 -8.57 13.50
C SER A 66 -3.17 -8.19 14.86
N ASN A 67 -1.85 -8.30 15.01
CA ASN A 67 -1.11 -7.88 16.21
C ASN A 67 -0.75 -6.39 16.20
N LYS A 68 -1.48 -5.55 15.46
CA LYS A 68 -1.24 -4.10 15.37
C LYS A 68 0.23 -3.77 15.02
N ARG A 69 0.83 -4.58 14.15
CA ARG A 69 2.23 -4.45 13.69
C ARG A 69 3.29 -4.64 14.79
N ASN A 70 2.95 -5.36 15.85
CA ASN A 70 3.92 -5.80 16.84
C ASN A 70 4.62 -7.08 16.36
N LEU A 71 5.92 -6.97 16.03
CA LEU A 71 6.72 -8.10 15.53
C LEU A 71 6.81 -9.25 16.53
N LYS A 72 7.05 -8.93 17.80
CA LYS A 72 7.20 -9.93 18.86
C LYS A 72 5.92 -10.74 19.06
N ALA A 73 4.79 -10.07 19.15
CA ALA A 73 3.49 -10.73 19.33
C ALA A 73 3.11 -11.57 18.10
N ALA A 74 3.34 -11.06 16.88
CA ALA A 74 3.07 -11.79 15.65
C ALA A 74 3.99 -13.01 15.47
N ALA A 75 5.28 -12.88 15.78
CA ALA A 75 6.24 -13.99 15.72
C ALA A 75 5.88 -15.09 16.72
N ALA A 76 5.48 -14.69 17.95
CA ALA A 76 5.00 -15.62 18.96
C ALA A 76 3.72 -16.35 18.53
N GLN A 77 2.76 -15.65 17.92
CA GLN A 77 1.53 -16.28 17.39
C GLN A 77 1.82 -17.35 16.33
N LEU A 78 2.84 -17.12 15.49
CA LEU A 78 3.23 -18.02 14.41
C LEU A 78 4.26 -19.08 14.85
N ASN A 79 4.72 -19.05 16.10
CA ASN A 79 5.77 -19.91 16.62
C ASN A 79 7.06 -19.87 15.77
N ILE A 80 7.47 -18.68 15.35
CA ILE A 80 8.71 -18.42 14.60
C ILE A 80 9.55 -17.34 15.31
N SER A 81 10.82 -17.19 14.93
CA SER A 81 11.64 -16.10 15.45
C SER A 81 11.22 -14.74 14.88
N GLU A 82 11.47 -13.66 15.62
CA GLU A 82 11.24 -12.29 15.12
C GLU A 82 12.03 -12.01 13.84
N GLU A 83 13.20 -12.63 13.68
CA GLU A 83 14.02 -12.45 12.48
C GLU A 83 13.44 -13.17 11.26
N GLN A 84 12.91 -14.38 11.44
CA GLN A 84 12.17 -15.08 10.38
C GLN A 84 10.96 -14.27 9.93
N LEU A 85 10.18 -13.73 10.87
CA LEU A 85 9.05 -12.87 10.54
C LEU A 85 9.50 -11.59 9.82
N ARG A 86 10.56 -10.93 10.30
CA ARG A 86 11.11 -9.71 9.69
C ARG A 86 11.57 -9.94 8.26
N SER A 87 12.27 -11.05 8.01
CA SER A 87 12.72 -11.43 6.68
C SER A 87 11.54 -11.65 5.74
N ALA A 88 10.56 -12.45 6.14
CA ALA A 88 9.35 -12.71 5.37
C ALA A 88 8.57 -11.42 5.03
N LEU A 89 8.39 -10.56 6.03
CA LEU A 89 7.72 -9.27 5.85
C LEU A 89 8.51 -8.30 4.96
N SER A 90 9.84 -8.37 4.96
CA SER A 90 10.67 -7.54 4.09
C SER A 90 10.60 -8.00 2.64
N GLU A 91 10.55 -9.31 2.41
CA GLU A 91 10.36 -9.87 1.07
C GLU A 91 8.99 -9.50 0.50
N VAL A 92 7.92 -9.64 1.30
CA VAL A 92 6.56 -9.24 0.88
C VAL A 92 6.52 -7.75 0.57
N ASP A 93 7.10 -6.91 1.42
CA ASP A 93 7.16 -5.45 1.20
C ASP A 93 7.90 -5.10 -0.09
N ASN A 94 8.96 -5.85 -0.45
CA ASN A 94 9.64 -5.68 -1.72
C ASN A 94 8.78 -6.13 -2.90
N LYS A 95 8.04 -7.25 -2.79
CA LYS A 95 7.09 -7.69 -3.83
C LYS A 95 5.98 -6.66 -4.05
N MET A 96 5.43 -6.09 -2.97
CA MET A 96 4.45 -4.99 -3.06
C MET A 96 5.05 -3.76 -3.76
N ARG A 97 6.28 -3.37 -3.40
CA ARG A 97 6.99 -2.24 -4.01
C ARG A 97 7.20 -2.42 -5.51
N VAL A 98 7.64 -3.60 -5.94
CA VAL A 98 7.83 -3.93 -7.36
C VAL A 98 6.49 -3.95 -8.09
N PHE A 99 5.46 -4.58 -7.51
CA PHE A 99 4.13 -4.66 -8.13
C PHE A 99 3.48 -3.28 -8.30
N VAL A 100 3.60 -2.40 -7.30
CA VAL A 100 3.03 -1.04 -7.39
C VAL A 100 3.88 -0.13 -8.27
N GLY A 101 5.19 -0.39 -8.35
CA GLY A 101 6.17 0.47 -9.00
C GLY A 101 6.83 1.42 -8.02
N GLU A 102 8.16 1.44 -8.01
CA GLU A 102 8.97 2.15 -7.00
C GLU A 102 8.70 3.65 -6.94
N ARG A 103 8.32 4.26 -8.06
CA ARG A 103 8.09 5.71 -8.20
C ARG A 103 6.62 6.11 -8.12
N THR A 104 5.69 5.16 -8.03
CA THR A 104 4.25 5.43 -8.13
C THR A 104 3.78 6.40 -7.04
N ILE A 105 4.18 6.20 -5.79
CA ILE A 105 3.84 7.10 -4.67
C ILE A 105 4.37 8.51 -4.92
N ASP A 106 5.63 8.64 -5.32
CA ASP A 106 6.25 9.94 -5.56
C ASP A 106 5.62 10.67 -6.75
N ASN A 107 5.27 9.93 -7.80
CA ASN A 107 4.61 10.49 -8.97
C ASN A 107 3.19 10.97 -8.62
N ILE A 108 2.42 10.20 -7.84
CA ILE A 108 1.12 10.63 -7.32
C ILE A 108 1.28 11.90 -6.48
N ASN A 109 2.26 11.91 -5.56
CA ASN A 109 2.51 13.05 -4.68
C ASN A 109 2.88 14.33 -5.45
N ARG A 110 3.69 14.20 -6.51
CA ARG A 110 4.17 15.32 -7.35
C ARG A 110 3.17 15.75 -8.43
N ALA A 111 2.17 14.93 -8.75
CA ALA A 111 1.20 15.24 -9.78
C ALA A 111 0.46 16.56 -9.49
N LYS A 112 0.38 17.44 -10.48
CA LYS A 112 -0.31 18.74 -10.39
C LYS A 112 -1.74 18.71 -10.95
N THR A 113 -2.13 17.60 -11.56
CA THR A 113 -3.45 17.41 -12.19
C THR A 113 -3.94 15.98 -11.94
N ILE A 114 -5.26 15.78 -12.03
CA ILE A 114 -5.90 14.46 -11.94
C ILE A 114 -5.33 13.52 -13.02
N ARG A 115 -5.18 14.01 -14.26
CA ARG A 115 -4.55 13.25 -15.34
C ARG A 115 -3.12 12.80 -15.00
N GLY A 116 -2.36 13.65 -14.29
CA GLY A 116 -1.03 13.30 -13.79
C GLY A 116 -1.06 12.15 -12.78
N ILE A 117 -2.08 12.09 -11.93
CA ILE A 117 -2.29 10.98 -10.98
C ILE A 117 -2.64 9.69 -11.73
N GLN A 118 -3.57 9.77 -12.69
CA GLN A 118 -3.93 8.61 -13.54
C GLN A 118 -2.72 8.07 -14.32
N SER A 119 -1.88 8.96 -14.86
CA SER A 119 -0.63 8.57 -15.51
C SER A 119 0.34 7.90 -14.53
N ALA A 120 0.43 8.38 -13.29
CA ALA A 120 1.27 7.78 -12.26
C ALA A 120 0.80 6.36 -11.87
N LEU A 121 -0.51 6.10 -11.96
CA LEU A 121 -1.12 4.80 -11.67
C LEU A 121 -0.97 3.77 -12.81
N SER A 122 -0.61 4.20 -14.02
CA SER A 122 -0.61 3.33 -15.21
C SER A 122 0.15 2.00 -15.01
N HIS A 123 1.35 2.04 -14.44
CA HIS A 123 2.14 0.84 -14.16
C HIS A 123 1.42 -0.11 -13.21
N PHE A 124 0.93 0.43 -12.08
CA PHE A 124 0.17 -0.35 -11.10
C PHE A 124 -1.11 -0.94 -11.72
N HIS A 125 -1.85 -0.18 -12.52
CA HIS A 125 -3.05 -0.66 -13.21
C HIS A 125 -2.75 -1.79 -14.20
N ASN A 126 -1.66 -1.70 -14.96
CA ASN A 126 -1.27 -2.78 -15.88
C ASN A 126 -0.95 -4.07 -15.12
N ASN A 127 -0.20 -3.96 -14.01
CA ASN A 127 0.11 -5.11 -13.16
C ASN A 127 -1.16 -5.67 -12.49
N TRP A 128 -2.06 -4.79 -12.06
CA TRP A 128 -3.36 -5.17 -11.47
C TRP A 128 -4.28 -5.88 -12.46
N GLN A 129 -4.35 -5.44 -13.72
CA GLN A 129 -5.13 -6.11 -14.76
C GLN A 129 -4.59 -7.52 -15.05
N GLY A 130 -3.27 -7.65 -15.18
CA GLY A 130 -2.63 -8.96 -15.34
C GLY A 130 -2.85 -9.88 -14.14
N PHE A 131 -2.84 -9.33 -12.93
CA PHE A 131 -3.15 -10.05 -11.69
C PHE A 131 -4.62 -10.52 -11.66
N SER A 132 -5.58 -9.65 -11.98
CA SER A 132 -7.01 -9.97 -11.98
C SER A 132 -7.41 -11.00 -13.05
N ALA A 133 -6.76 -10.98 -14.21
CA ALA A 133 -7.01 -11.93 -15.29
C ALA A 133 -6.61 -13.38 -14.95
N GLN A 134 -5.64 -13.59 -14.04
CA GLN A 134 -5.22 -14.92 -13.59
C GLN A 134 -6.19 -15.57 -12.58
N SER A 135 -7.27 -14.88 -12.23
CA SER A 135 -8.27 -15.31 -11.26
C SER A 135 -9.68 -15.43 -11.86
N SER A 136 -9.77 -15.34 -13.19
CA SER A 136 -10.96 -15.64 -14.00
C SER A 136 -10.76 -16.97 -14.71
#